data_AF-A0A2N5ND47-F1
#
_entry.id   AF-A0A2N5ND47-F1
#
_cell.length_a   1.000
_cell.length_b   1.000
_cell.length_c   1.000
_cell.angle_alpha   90.00
_cell.angle_beta   90.00
_cell.angle_gamma   90.00
#
_symmetry.space_group_name_H-M   'P 1'
#
loop_
_entity.id
_entity.type
_entity.pdbx_description
1 polymer ?
#
loop_
_entity_poly.entity_id
_entity_poly.type
_entity_poly.pdbx_seq_one_letter_code
_entity_poly.pdbx_strand_id
1 'polypeptide(L)'
;MKSRLLYSLKILETILILLLSFFLLAQLIPLPETYFKDFGQKTADREGRYFPASDPSYRPYYGSRLRVEGASVNGSDIRIYLTSWKFFYGSGLPRDVLVKADDGTVLTRSSGAATSSFWLERGGLVFRGLPESAQSVDVIAESYGQSAAFHIPLAKEDSP
;
A
#
# COMPACT_ATOMS: atom_id res chain seq x y z
N MET A 1 -49.57 2.17 -28.23
CA MET A 1 -48.29 1.44 -28.03
C MET A 1 -47.07 2.36 -27.98
N LYS A 2 -46.85 3.25 -28.96
CA LYS A 2 -45.67 4.14 -28.99
C LYS A 2 -45.47 5.01 -27.73
N SER A 3 -46.54 5.56 -27.14
CA SER A 3 -46.41 6.44 -25.94
C SER A 3 -45.97 5.70 -24.68
N ARG A 4 -46.43 4.45 -24.48
CA ARG A 4 -46.00 3.61 -23.34
C ARG A 4 -44.53 3.21 -23.47
N LEU A 5 -44.08 2.95 -24.70
CA LEU A 5 -42.70 2.58 -25.00
C LEU A 5 -41.74 3.77 -24.81
N LEU A 6 -42.14 4.97 -25.24
CA LEU A 6 -41.43 6.22 -24.95
C LEU A 6 -41.35 6.54 -23.45
N TYR A 7 -42.43 6.27 -22.71
CA TYR A 7 -42.46 6.48 -21.26
C TYR A 7 -41.53 5.51 -20.52
N SER A 8 -41.53 4.22 -20.90
CA SER A 8 -40.60 3.23 -20.36
C SER A 8 -39.13 3.56 -20.67
N LEU A 9 -38.84 4.06 -21.87
CA LEU A 9 -37.49 4.52 -22.24
C LEU A 9 -37.01 5.69 -21.38
N LYS A 10 -37.87 6.67 -21.12
CA LYS A 10 -37.53 7.81 -20.24
C LYS A 10 -37.27 7.38 -18.80
N ILE A 11 -38.04 6.42 -18.28
CA ILE A 11 -37.80 5.87 -16.94
C ILE A 11 -36.45 5.15 -16.90
N LEU A 12 -36.16 4.32 -17.90
CA LEU A 12 -34.89 3.61 -18.00
C LEU A 12 -33.71 4.59 -18.07
N GLU A 13 -33.81 5.62 -18.90
CA GLU A 13 -32.81 6.69 -19.03
C GLU A 13 -32.58 7.41 -17.70
N THR A 14 -33.66 7.76 -17.00
CA THR A 14 -33.57 8.43 -15.68
C THR A 14 -32.89 7.54 -14.66
N ILE A 15 -33.23 6.25 -14.62
CA ILE A 15 -32.59 5.26 -13.73
C ILE A 15 -31.10 5.14 -14.08
N LEU A 16 -30.76 5.10 -15.36
CA LEU A 16 -29.36 4.98 -15.81
C LEU A 16 -28.54 6.21 -15.39
N ILE A 17 -29.11 7.42 -15.54
CA ILE A 17 -28.47 8.67 -15.14
C ILE A 17 -28.27 8.70 -13.62
N LEU A 18 -29.26 8.28 -12.84
CA LEU A 18 -29.16 8.20 -11.38
C LEU A 18 -28.07 7.22 -10.95
N LEU A 19 -28.00 6.03 -11.57
CA LEU A 19 -26.96 5.04 -11.30
C LEU A 19 -25.58 5.56 -11.68
N LEU A 20 -25.44 6.21 -12.83
CA LEU A 20 -24.16 6.77 -13.29
C LEU A 20 -23.69 7.90 -12.36
N SER A 21 -24.60 8.78 -11.96
CA SER A 21 -24.33 9.89 -11.04
C SER A 21 -23.95 9.37 -9.66
N PHE A 22 -24.66 8.37 -9.14
CA PHE A 22 -24.32 7.71 -7.89
C PHE A 22 -22.95 7.03 -7.96
N PHE A 23 -22.66 6.32 -9.06
CA PHE A 23 -21.35 5.70 -9.25
C PHE A 23 -20.24 6.76 -9.26
N LEU A 24 -20.40 7.85 -10.01
CA LEU A 24 -19.44 8.97 -10.04
C LEU A 24 -19.24 9.60 -8.65
N LEU A 25 -20.31 9.84 -7.90
CA LEU A 25 -20.25 10.37 -6.54
C LEU A 25 -19.56 9.38 -5.58
N ALA A 26 -19.85 8.09 -5.69
CA ALA A 26 -19.22 7.05 -4.88
C ALA A 26 -17.70 6.95 -5.16
N GLN A 27 -17.27 7.21 -6.39
CA GLN A 27 -15.85 7.29 -6.75
C GLN A 27 -15.15 8.54 -6.18
N LEU A 28 -15.89 9.62 -5.91
CA LEU A 28 -15.37 10.87 -5.35
C LEU A 28 -15.19 10.82 -3.83
N ILE A 29 -15.78 9.84 -3.14
CA ILE A 29 -15.59 9.66 -1.70
C ILE A 29 -14.29 8.85 -1.53
N PRO A 30 -13.17 9.47 -1.12
CA PRO A 30 -12.01 8.69 -0.70
C PRO A 30 -12.48 7.82 0.47
N LEU A 31 -12.46 6.49 0.29
CA LEU A 31 -12.73 5.59 1.41
C LEU A 31 -11.78 5.98 2.55
N PRO A 32 -12.31 6.28 3.75
CA PRO A 32 -11.53 6.97 4.74
C PRO A 32 -10.34 6.11 5.17
N GLU A 33 -9.17 6.74 5.27
CA GLU A 33 -7.89 6.12 5.66
C GLU A 33 -8.00 5.28 6.95
N THR A 34 -8.99 5.58 7.79
CA THR A 34 -9.31 4.86 9.03
C THR A 34 -9.64 3.38 8.84
N TYR A 35 -10.17 2.94 7.70
CA TYR A 35 -10.37 1.50 7.47
C TYR A 35 -9.09 0.74 7.13
N PHE A 36 -8.05 1.47 6.70
CA PHE A 36 -6.84 0.88 6.12
C PHE A 36 -5.58 1.11 6.94
N LYS A 37 -5.66 1.89 8.03
CA LYS A 37 -4.52 2.33 8.83
C LYS A 37 -3.71 1.20 9.47
N ASP A 38 -4.31 0.02 9.69
CA ASP A 38 -3.70 -1.07 10.48
C ASP A 38 -3.45 -2.35 9.66
N PHE A 39 -3.40 -2.29 8.33
CA PHE A 39 -3.27 -3.52 7.53
C PHE A 39 -1.96 -4.27 7.82
N GLY A 40 -0.83 -3.56 7.81
CA GLY A 40 0.50 -4.10 8.14
C GLY A 40 0.54 -4.67 9.55
N GLN A 41 0.08 -3.92 10.54
CA GLN A 41 0.03 -4.36 11.94
C GLN A 41 -0.85 -5.61 12.12
N LYS A 42 -2.09 -5.60 11.63
CA LYS A 42 -3.01 -6.76 11.75
C LYS A 42 -2.49 -8.02 11.04
N THR A 43 -1.73 -7.84 9.95
CA THR A 43 -1.13 -8.96 9.22
C THR A 43 0.11 -9.47 9.95
N ALA A 44 0.94 -8.57 10.46
CA ALA A 44 2.15 -8.89 11.22
C ALA A 44 1.87 -9.51 12.59
N ASP A 45 0.82 -9.09 13.30
CA ASP A 45 0.39 -9.67 14.58
C ASP A 45 0.09 -11.17 14.46
N ARG A 46 -0.23 -11.66 13.25
CA ARG A 46 -0.42 -13.09 12.97
C ARG A 46 0.87 -13.83 12.64
N GLU A 47 1.92 -13.12 12.26
CA GLU A 47 3.13 -13.66 11.61
C GLU A 47 4.41 -13.46 12.43
N GLY A 48 4.41 -12.63 13.46
CA GLY A 48 5.59 -12.38 14.30
C GLY A 48 5.58 -11.03 14.99
N ARG A 49 6.77 -10.42 15.14
CA ARG A 49 6.94 -9.08 15.73
C ARG A 49 6.82 -8.02 14.64
N TYR A 50 5.96 -7.03 14.87
CA TYR A 50 5.76 -5.88 13.99
C TYR A 50 6.61 -4.69 14.43
N PHE A 51 7.23 -4.01 13.47
CA PHE A 51 8.03 -2.81 13.64
C PHE A 51 7.44 -1.70 12.77
N PRO A 52 6.87 -0.63 13.34
CA PRO A 52 6.30 0.45 12.56
C PRO A 52 7.40 1.26 11.85
N ALA A 53 7.11 1.80 10.67
CA ALA A 53 7.98 2.77 10.04
C ALA A 53 8.02 4.07 10.85
N SER A 54 9.18 4.74 10.91
CA SER A 54 9.33 6.02 11.64
C SER A 54 8.45 7.13 11.09
N ASP A 55 8.17 7.09 9.78
CA ASP A 55 7.37 8.07 9.08
C ASP A 55 6.22 7.37 8.33
N PRO A 56 4.98 7.43 8.86
CA PRO A 56 3.82 6.85 8.22
C PRO A 56 3.22 7.76 7.14
N SER A 57 3.90 8.83 6.72
CA SER A 57 3.41 9.72 5.69
C SER A 57 3.53 9.11 4.28
N TYR A 58 2.62 9.54 3.41
CA TYR A 58 2.66 9.20 2.00
C TYR A 58 3.71 10.06 1.27
N ARG A 59 4.61 9.41 0.54
CA ARG A 59 5.59 10.06 -0.33
C ARG A 59 5.15 9.92 -1.80
N PRO A 60 5.32 10.96 -2.64
CA PRO A 60 5.05 10.85 -4.07
C PRO A 60 5.89 9.73 -4.71
N TYR A 61 5.29 8.89 -5.54
CA TYR A 61 5.97 7.83 -6.26
C TYR A 61 5.25 7.54 -7.59
N TYR A 62 5.85 7.93 -8.71
CA TYR A 62 5.40 7.71 -10.10
C TYR A 62 3.89 7.48 -10.31
N GLY A 63 3.12 8.57 -10.35
CA GLY A 63 1.67 8.54 -10.60
C GLY A 63 0.84 7.98 -9.43
N SER A 64 1.46 7.69 -8.30
CA SER A 64 0.84 7.25 -7.06
C SER A 64 1.51 7.92 -5.85
N ARG A 65 1.01 7.59 -4.67
CA ARG A 65 1.63 7.94 -3.39
C ARG A 65 1.92 6.68 -2.62
N LEU A 66 3.16 6.49 -2.21
CA LEU A 66 3.63 5.31 -1.50
C LEU A 66 3.76 5.61 -0.01
N ARG A 67 3.39 4.64 0.83
CA ARG A 67 3.65 4.61 2.27
C ARG A 67 4.21 3.25 2.64
N VAL A 68 5.23 3.24 3.48
CA VAL A 68 5.65 2.04 4.21
C VAL A 68 4.94 2.06 5.56
N GLU A 69 4.20 0.99 5.87
CA GLU A 69 3.49 0.89 7.15
C GLU A 69 4.43 0.41 8.26
N GLY A 70 5.31 -0.53 7.91
CA GLY A 70 6.26 -1.14 8.82
C GLY A 70 6.80 -2.44 8.25
N ALA A 71 7.42 -3.23 9.11
CA ALA A 71 7.98 -4.53 8.78
C ALA A 71 7.64 -5.59 9.83
N SER A 72 7.64 -6.86 9.44
CA SER A 72 7.70 -7.98 10.37
C SER A 72 8.98 -8.77 10.15
N VAL A 73 9.60 -9.21 11.24
CA VAL A 73 10.85 -9.98 11.21
C VAL A 73 10.60 -11.40 11.71
N ASN A 74 11.07 -12.38 10.96
CA ASN A 74 11.03 -13.79 11.32
C ASN A 74 12.36 -14.46 10.96
N GLY A 75 13.24 -14.60 11.95
CA GLY A 75 14.62 -15.05 11.72
C GLY A 75 15.39 -14.06 10.85
N SER A 76 16.00 -14.55 9.77
CA SER A 76 16.73 -13.74 8.79
C SER A 76 15.85 -13.18 7.65
N ASP A 77 14.54 -13.45 7.71
CA ASP A 77 13.56 -12.96 6.76
C ASP A 77 12.85 -11.73 7.33
N ILE A 78 12.68 -10.71 6.49
CA ILE A 78 11.92 -9.50 6.80
C ILE A 78 10.84 -9.26 5.76
N ARG A 79 9.63 -8.98 6.21
CA ARG A 79 8.51 -8.62 5.35
C ARG A 79 8.18 -7.15 5.53
N ILE A 80 8.30 -6.38 4.45
CA ILE A 80 7.96 -4.95 4.42
C ILE A 80 6.53 -4.79 3.94
N TYR A 81 5.68 -4.11 4.72
CA TYR A 81 4.30 -3.81 4.36
C TYR A 81 4.21 -2.42 3.73
N LEU A 82 3.68 -2.37 2.51
CA LEU A 82 3.58 -1.16 1.70
C LEU A 82 2.13 -0.92 1.28
N THR A 83 1.78 0.36 1.17
CA THR A 83 0.49 0.83 0.66
C THR A 83 0.73 1.93 -0.37
N SER A 84 0.15 1.76 -1.56
CA SER A 84 0.19 2.70 -2.67
C SER A 84 -1.21 3.22 -2.96
N TRP A 85 -1.37 4.54 -2.99
CA TRP A 85 -2.60 5.22 -3.41
C TRP A 85 -2.46 5.67 -4.87
N LYS A 86 -3.28 5.09 -5.75
CA LYS A 86 -3.28 5.34 -7.20
C LYS A 86 -4.20 6.51 -7.54
N PHE A 87 -3.73 7.38 -8.43
CA PHE A 87 -4.60 8.34 -9.11
C PHE A 87 -4.98 7.79 -10.48
N PHE A 88 -6.21 7.27 -10.62
CA PHE A 88 -6.88 6.79 -11.85
C PHE A 88 -6.18 5.67 -12.66
N TYR A 89 -4.90 5.82 -13.01
CA TYR A 89 -4.06 4.85 -13.77
C TYR A 89 -2.63 4.72 -13.18
N GLY A 90 -2.47 5.07 -11.90
CA GLY A 90 -1.17 5.08 -11.22
C GLY A 90 -0.50 3.71 -11.16
N SER A 91 0.84 3.72 -11.13
CA SER A 91 1.62 2.52 -10.89
C SER A 91 1.27 1.95 -9.50
N GLY A 92 1.21 0.62 -9.42
CA GLY A 92 0.87 -0.13 -8.21
C GLY A 92 1.90 -0.02 -7.11
N LEU A 93 2.10 -1.09 -6.37
CA LEU A 93 3.27 -1.16 -5.51
C LEU A 93 4.55 -1.18 -6.37
N PRO A 94 5.64 -0.56 -5.88
CA PRO A 94 6.93 -0.61 -6.54
C PRO A 94 7.34 -2.06 -6.81
N ARG A 95 7.71 -2.35 -8.06
CA ARG A 95 8.30 -3.65 -8.43
C ARG A 95 9.74 -3.73 -7.94
N ASP A 96 10.48 -2.65 -8.03
CA ASP A 96 11.87 -2.61 -7.63
C ASP A 96 11.98 -1.81 -6.34
N VAL A 97 12.16 -2.55 -5.24
CA VAL A 97 12.38 -1.99 -3.90
C VAL A 97 13.72 -2.52 -3.41
N LEU A 98 14.60 -1.60 -3.08
CA LEU A 98 15.88 -1.85 -2.46
C LEU A 98 15.72 -1.73 -0.95
N VAL A 99 16.08 -2.77 -0.21
CA VAL A 99 16.09 -2.72 1.25
C VAL A 99 17.52 -2.86 1.73
N LYS A 100 17.96 -1.93 2.56
CA LYS A 100 19.31 -1.90 3.13
C LYS A 100 19.23 -1.95 4.65
N ALA A 101 20.05 -2.77 5.26
CA ALA A 101 20.31 -2.69 6.70
C ALA A 101 21.26 -1.53 7.01
N ASP A 102 21.30 -1.15 8.28
CA ASP A 102 22.19 -0.13 8.85
C ASP A 102 23.69 -0.41 8.63
N ASP A 103 24.08 -1.68 8.59
CA ASP A 103 25.45 -2.11 8.26
C ASP A 103 25.80 -2.01 6.76
N GLY A 104 24.85 -1.57 5.92
CA GLY A 104 24.98 -1.44 4.48
C GLY A 104 24.63 -2.71 3.69
N THR A 105 24.27 -3.81 4.37
CA THR A 105 23.85 -5.06 3.72
C THR A 105 22.58 -4.83 2.90
N VAL A 106 22.63 -5.18 1.61
CA VAL A 106 21.46 -5.14 0.72
C VAL A 106 20.73 -6.46 0.83
N LEU A 107 19.46 -6.42 1.25
CA LEU A 107 18.65 -7.62 1.35
C LEU A 107 18.14 -8.08 -0.01
N THR A 108 18.02 -9.40 -0.19
CA THR A 108 17.56 -9.99 -1.44
C THR A 108 16.06 -10.25 -1.37
N ARG A 109 15.30 -9.71 -2.33
CA ARG A 109 13.85 -9.97 -2.43
C ARG A 109 13.60 -11.45 -2.75
N SER A 110 12.80 -12.11 -1.92
CA SER A 110 12.40 -13.50 -2.14
C SER A 110 11.00 -13.62 -2.73
N SER A 111 10.03 -12.83 -2.26
CA SER A 111 8.66 -12.91 -2.73
C SER A 111 7.89 -11.61 -2.47
N GLY A 112 6.66 -11.54 -2.96
CA GLY A 112 5.76 -10.45 -2.64
C GLY A 112 4.33 -10.80 -2.99
N ALA A 113 3.39 -10.31 -2.20
CA ALA A 113 1.96 -10.44 -2.45
C ALA A 113 1.30 -9.08 -2.30
N ALA A 114 0.41 -8.74 -3.21
CA ALA A 114 -0.33 -7.50 -3.22
C ALA A 114 -1.82 -7.75 -3.46
N THR A 115 -2.65 -6.96 -2.81
CA THR A 115 -4.09 -6.87 -3.05
C THR A 115 -4.39 -5.47 -3.59
N SER A 116 -5.04 -5.40 -4.74
CA SER A 116 -5.43 -4.14 -5.37
C SER A 116 -6.93 -3.92 -5.28
N SER A 117 -7.31 -2.69 -4.99
CA SER A 117 -8.61 -2.10 -5.31
C SER A 117 -8.42 -1.08 -6.45
N PHE A 118 -9.48 -0.34 -6.78
CA PHE A 118 -9.45 0.67 -7.84
C PHE A 118 -8.50 1.85 -7.50
N TRP A 119 -8.44 2.27 -6.24
CA TRP A 119 -7.65 3.43 -5.79
C TRP A 119 -6.44 3.07 -4.90
N LEU A 120 -6.38 1.84 -4.40
CA LEU A 120 -5.41 1.44 -3.39
C LEU A 120 -4.77 0.11 -3.79
N GLU A 121 -3.47 -0.02 -3.62
CA GLU A 121 -2.79 -1.30 -3.66
C GLU A 121 -1.97 -1.47 -2.39
N ARG A 122 -2.11 -2.61 -1.73
CA ARG A 122 -1.41 -2.90 -0.47
C ARG A 122 -0.82 -4.29 -0.51
N GLY A 123 0.28 -4.50 0.18
CA GLY A 123 0.99 -5.76 0.07
C GLY A 123 2.18 -5.88 0.99
N GLY A 124 2.69 -7.10 1.06
CA GLY A 124 3.91 -7.43 1.77
C GLY A 124 4.98 -7.90 0.78
N LEU A 125 6.18 -7.33 0.89
CA LEU A 125 7.36 -7.77 0.15
C LEU A 125 8.32 -8.48 1.12
N VAL A 126 8.72 -9.71 0.81
CA VAL A 126 9.60 -10.51 1.65
C VAL A 126 11.03 -10.43 1.12
N PHE A 127 11.95 -10.15 2.04
CA PHE A 127 13.38 -10.08 1.80
C PHE A 127 14.12 -11.03 2.74
N ARG A 128 15.27 -11.52 2.30
CA ARG A 128 16.14 -12.43 3.05
C ARG A 128 17.52 -11.83 3.26
N GLY A 129 18.19 -12.35 4.28
CA GLY A 129 19.55 -11.96 4.63
C GLY A 129 19.60 -10.75 5.55
N LEU A 130 18.60 -10.60 6.43
CA LEU A 130 18.65 -9.61 7.49
C LEU A 130 19.74 -10.04 8.50
N PRO A 131 20.77 -9.22 8.75
CA PRO A 131 21.76 -9.49 9.78
C PRO A 131 21.09 -9.52 11.16
N GLU A 132 21.48 -10.45 12.04
CA GLU A 132 20.93 -10.51 13.41
C GLU A 132 21.23 -9.26 14.23
N SER A 133 22.30 -8.54 13.88
CA SER A 133 22.71 -7.28 14.51
C SER A 133 22.00 -6.04 13.98
N ALA A 134 21.16 -6.16 12.94
CA ALA A 134 20.56 -5.01 12.27
C ALA A 134 19.59 -4.28 13.21
N GLN A 135 19.82 -2.99 13.43
CA GLN A 135 18.99 -2.15 14.29
C GLN A 135 17.92 -1.38 13.51
N SER A 136 18.09 -1.27 12.20
CA SER A 136 17.13 -0.60 11.32
C SER A 136 17.30 -1.05 9.87
N VAL A 137 16.27 -0.77 9.07
CA VAL A 137 16.33 -0.95 7.62
C VAL A 137 15.78 0.28 6.91
N ASP A 138 16.42 0.62 5.80
CA ASP A 138 15.97 1.62 4.85
C ASP A 138 15.31 0.94 3.66
N VAL A 139 14.09 1.36 3.34
CA VAL A 139 13.30 0.88 2.21
C VAL A 139 13.29 1.98 1.15
N ILE A 140 13.91 1.71 0.01
CA ILE A 140 14.09 2.66 -1.07
C ILE A 140 13.37 2.14 -2.31
N ALA A 141 12.42 2.91 -2.83
CA ALA A 141 11.75 2.65 -4.09
C ALA A 141 12.11 3.74 -5.10
N GLU A 142 12.54 3.34 -6.30
CA GLU A 142 12.94 4.27 -7.37
C GLU A 142 12.19 3.97 -8.66
N SER A 143 11.65 5.02 -9.31
CA SER A 143 11.04 4.88 -10.62
C SER A 143 11.04 6.21 -11.36
N TYR A 144 11.48 6.19 -12.63
CA TYR A 144 11.44 7.34 -13.56
C TYR A 144 11.96 8.67 -12.94
N GLY A 145 13.06 8.61 -12.19
CA GLY A 145 13.69 9.79 -11.57
C GLY A 145 13.03 10.28 -10.28
N GLN A 146 12.02 9.58 -9.77
CA GLN A 146 11.47 9.80 -8.42
C GLN A 146 11.96 8.70 -7.48
N SER A 147 12.37 9.08 -6.27
CA SER A 147 12.75 8.17 -5.22
C SER A 147 11.94 8.41 -3.95
N ALA A 148 11.50 7.32 -3.32
CA ALA A 148 10.87 7.35 -2.01
C ALA A 148 11.67 6.45 -1.08
N ALA A 149 12.24 7.05 -0.04
CA ALA A 149 12.97 6.34 1.01
C ALA A 149 12.17 6.37 2.31
N PHE A 150 12.15 5.26 3.04
CA PHE A 150 11.49 5.13 4.33
C PHE A 150 12.41 4.40 5.29
N HIS A 151 12.36 4.81 6.56
CA HIS A 151 13.18 4.23 7.61
C HIS A 151 12.31 3.39 8.56
N ILE A 152 12.77 2.18 8.89
CA ILE A 152 12.11 1.30 9.85
C ILE A 152 13.10 0.91 10.94
N PRO A 153 12.90 1.37 12.19
CA PRO A 153 13.69 0.92 13.32
C PRO A 153 13.28 -0.50 13.71
N LEU A 154 14.27 -1.39 13.84
CA LEU A 154 14.12 -2.77 14.30
C LEU A 154 14.55 -2.96 15.76
N ALA A 155 15.10 -1.91 16.38
CA ALA A 155 15.39 -1.90 17.81
C ALA A 155 14.09 -2.16 18.60
N LYS A 156 14.17 -3.08 19.57
CA LYS A 156 13.13 -3.23 20.59
C LYS A 156 12.91 -1.84 21.21
N GLU A 157 11.72 -1.28 21.04
CA GLU A 157 11.18 -0.44 22.10
C GLU A 157 11.06 -1.35 23.31
N ASP A 158 12.04 -1.26 24.22
CA ASP A 158 11.79 -1.60 25.61
C ASP A 158 10.73 -0.62 26.08
N SER A 159 9.47 -1.01 25.91
CA SER A 159 8.34 -0.33 26.52
C SER A 159 8.61 -0.25 28.03
N PRO A 160 8.55 0.94 28.65
CA PRO A 160 8.66 1.08 30.10
C PRO A 160 7.53 0.34 30.85
#